data_AF-A0A950Y382-F1
#
_entry.id   AF-A0A950Y382-F1
#
_cell.length_a   1.000
_cell.length_b   1.000
_cell.length_c   1.000
_cell.angle_alpha   90.00
_cell.angle_beta   90.00
_cell.angle_gamma   90.00
#
_symmetry.space_group_name_H-M   'P 1'
#
loop_
_entity.id
_entity.type
_entity.pdbx_description
1 polymer ?
#
loop_
_entity_poly.entity_id
_entity_poly.type
_entity_poly.pdbx_seq_one_letter_code
_entity_poly.pdbx_strand_id
1 'polypeptide(L)'
;MDPANRRLIRPSFNEMKERATNRKDGQQNQKKATPPDQTNAENFYYLKQMQGKTPMSIVMKDGEVIQGVIEWYDKNCLKVNRDGGPNLLVYKSNIKYMHKA
;
A
#
# COMPACT_ATOMS: atom_id res chain seq x y z
N MET A 1 -3.88 21.51 48.02
CA MET A 1 -3.66 21.49 46.56
C MET A 1 -2.17 21.65 46.33
N ASP A 2 -1.44 20.54 46.25
CA ASP A 2 0.00 20.52 45.95
C ASP A 2 0.18 19.97 44.52
N PRO A 3 0.87 20.67 43.60
CA PRO A 3 1.11 20.15 42.27
C PRO A 3 2.25 19.12 42.30
N ALA A 4 1.93 17.89 41.91
CA ALA A 4 2.89 16.79 41.78
C ALA A 4 3.96 17.12 40.73
N ASN A 5 5.20 17.26 41.19
CA ASN A 5 6.40 17.46 40.38
C ASN A 5 6.71 16.16 39.59
N ARG A 6 6.14 16.03 38.37
CA ARG A 6 6.49 14.95 37.44
C ARG A 6 7.87 15.23 36.83
N ARG A 7 8.92 14.82 37.52
CA ARG A 7 10.28 14.83 36.95
C ARG A 7 10.33 13.84 35.78
N LEU A 8 10.71 14.34 34.61
CA LEU A 8 11.02 13.54 33.44
C LEU A 8 12.29 12.74 33.74
N ILE A 9 12.17 11.45 34.05
CA ILE A 9 13.34 10.58 34.22
C ILE A 9 13.97 10.42 32.83
N ARG A 10 15.13 11.05 32.62
CA ARG A 10 15.97 10.87 31.43
C ARG A 10 17.06 9.88 31.81
N PRO A 11 17.00 8.63 31.34
CA PRO A 11 18.11 7.70 31.54
C PRO A 11 19.40 8.31 31.01
N SER A 12 20.50 8.15 31.73
CA SER A 12 21.79 8.69 31.31
C SER A 12 22.21 8.07 29.98
N PHE A 13 22.86 8.84 29.11
CA PHE A 13 23.38 8.33 27.83
C PHE A 13 24.33 7.15 28.02
N ASN A 14 24.98 7.05 29.19
CA ASN A 14 25.84 5.91 29.54
C ASN A 14 25.05 4.62 29.85
N GLU A 15 23.88 4.68 30.49
CA GLU A 15 23.03 3.49 30.75
C GLU A 15 22.51 2.88 29.45
N MET A 16 22.23 3.71 28.44
CA MET A 16 21.77 3.27 27.12
C MET A 16 22.87 2.47 26.39
N LYS A 17 24.13 2.90 26.53
CA LYS A 17 25.28 2.27 25.87
C LYS A 17 25.64 0.92 26.52
N GLU A 18 25.51 0.82 27.84
CA GLU A 18 25.80 -0.41 28.59
C GLU A 18 24.74 -1.51 28.33
N ARG A 19 23.47 -1.13 28.14
CA ARG A 19 22.42 -2.06 27.66
C ARG A 19 22.62 -2.52 26.22
N ALA A 20 23.29 -1.73 25.38
CA ALA A 20 23.57 -2.08 23.99
C ALA A 20 24.76 -3.04 23.85
N THR A 21 25.73 -2.99 24.76
CA THR A 21 26.90 -3.91 24.75
C THR A 21 26.55 -5.29 25.28
N ASN A 22 25.58 -5.42 26.19
CA ASN A 22 25.18 -6.71 26.77
C ASN A 22 24.15 -7.50 25.94
N ARG A 23 23.76 -7.00 24.75
CA ARG A 23 22.85 -7.66 23.80
C ARG A 23 23.58 -8.20 22.56
N LYS A 24 24.87 -8.51 22.68
CA LYS A 24 25.71 -8.91 21.54
C LYS A 24 25.89 -10.42 21.33
N ASP A 25 25.18 -11.28 22.09
CA ASP A 25 25.34 -12.74 21.98
C ASP A 25 24.05 -13.53 21.73
N GLY A 26 23.11 -13.02 20.91
CA GLY A 26 21.92 -13.86 20.61
C GLY A 26 20.96 -13.46 19.51
N GLN A 27 21.09 -12.30 18.88
CA GLN A 27 20.29 -11.99 17.70
C GLN A 27 21.19 -11.89 16.49
N GLN A 28 21.30 -13.03 15.79
CA GLN A 28 21.56 -13.02 14.36
C GLN A 28 20.66 -11.95 13.77
N ASN A 29 21.32 -10.89 13.33
CA ASN A 29 20.74 -9.77 12.63
C ASN A 29 20.16 -10.36 11.34
N GLN A 30 18.90 -10.83 11.40
CA GLN A 30 18.12 -11.13 10.21
C GLN A 30 17.98 -9.79 9.50
N LYS A 31 18.97 -9.49 8.65
CA LYS A 31 18.89 -8.41 7.68
C LYS A 31 17.54 -8.61 7.01
N LYS A 32 16.60 -7.69 7.25
CA LYS A 32 15.28 -7.73 6.60
C LYS A 32 15.56 -7.92 5.12
N ALA A 33 15.24 -9.09 4.59
CA ALA A 33 15.46 -9.38 3.19
C ALA A 33 14.75 -8.29 2.39
N THR A 34 15.42 -7.73 1.39
CA THR A 34 14.79 -6.77 0.48
C THR A 34 13.47 -7.36 0.01
N PRO A 35 12.35 -6.62 0.07
CA PRO A 35 11.07 -7.12 -0.39
C PRO A 35 11.21 -7.68 -1.81
N PRO A 36 10.63 -8.84 -2.11
CA PRO A 36 10.65 -9.39 -3.46
C PRO A 36 10.15 -8.36 -4.46
N ASP A 37 10.79 -8.29 -5.63
CA ASP A 37 10.37 -7.40 -6.71
C ASP A 37 8.91 -7.66 -7.15
N GLN A 38 8.42 -8.90 -6.96
CA GLN A 38 7.05 -9.29 -7.23
C GLN A 38 6.28 -9.55 -5.92
N THR A 39 5.42 -8.61 -5.55
CA THR A 39 4.62 -8.69 -4.31
C THR A 39 3.19 -9.22 -4.53
N ASN A 40 2.76 -9.38 -5.78
CA ASN A 40 1.39 -9.72 -6.19
C ASN A 40 0.29 -8.76 -5.68
N ALA A 41 0.65 -7.61 -5.09
CA ALA A 41 -0.29 -6.65 -4.52
C ALA A 41 -1.31 -6.15 -5.55
N GLU A 42 -0.88 -5.97 -6.80
CA GLU A 42 -1.75 -5.60 -7.92
C GLU A 42 -2.83 -6.66 -8.17
N ASN A 43 -2.46 -7.94 -8.24
CA ASN A 43 -3.40 -9.04 -8.45
C ASN A 43 -4.42 -9.11 -7.31
N PHE A 44 -3.97 -8.98 -6.06
CA PHE A 44 -4.85 -8.95 -4.89
C PHE A 44 -5.81 -7.77 -4.92
N TYR A 45 -5.32 -6.61 -5.35
CA TYR A 45 -6.16 -5.42 -5.49
C TYR A 45 -7.27 -5.67 -6.51
N TYR A 46 -6.95 -6.13 -7.73
CA TYR A 46 -7.97 -6.38 -8.75
C TYR A 46 -8.98 -7.44 -8.34
N LEU A 47 -8.53 -8.57 -7.79
CA LEU A 47 -9.43 -9.62 -7.31
C LEU A 47 -10.42 -9.08 -6.27
N LYS A 48 -9.95 -8.27 -5.33
CA LYS A 48 -10.81 -7.66 -4.30
C LYS A 48 -11.83 -6.69 -4.90
N GLN A 49 -11.41 -5.85 -5.84
CA GLN A 49 -12.30 -4.87 -6.47
C GLN A 49 -13.34 -5.54 -7.40
N MET A 50 -12.95 -6.60 -8.12
CA MET A 50 -13.85 -7.40 -8.95
C MET A 50 -14.90 -8.15 -8.11
N GLN A 51 -14.47 -8.83 -7.05
CA GLN A 51 -15.38 -9.59 -6.19
C GLN A 51 -16.41 -8.70 -5.50
N GLY A 52 -15.99 -7.51 -5.07
CA GLY A 52 -16.88 -6.51 -4.48
C GLY A 52 -17.67 -5.68 -5.50
N LYS A 53 -17.51 -5.94 -6.81
CA LYS A 53 -18.04 -5.09 -7.91
C LYS A 53 -17.87 -3.60 -7.61
N THR A 54 -16.70 -3.23 -7.09
CA THR A 54 -16.48 -1.89 -6.53
C THR A 54 -16.47 -0.86 -7.65
N PRO A 55 -17.23 0.23 -7.54
CA PRO A 55 -17.12 1.36 -8.44
C PRO A 55 -15.71 1.97 -8.38
N MET A 56 -15.05 2.04 -9.52
CA MET A 56 -13.69 2.55 -9.68
C MET A 56 -13.70 3.78 -10.58
N SER A 57 -12.85 4.75 -10.24
CA SER A 57 -12.46 5.85 -11.12
C SER A 57 -11.04 5.61 -11.59
N ILE A 58 -10.84 5.52 -12.90
CA ILE A 58 -9.56 5.28 -13.57
C ILE A 58 -9.18 6.55 -14.30
N VAL A 59 -8.11 7.20 -13.83
CA VAL A 59 -7.62 8.43 -14.42
C VAL A 59 -6.51 8.08 -15.41
N MET A 60 -6.70 8.49 -16.65
CA MET A 60 -5.79 8.28 -17.76
C MET A 60 -4.68 9.34 -17.76
N LYS A 61 -3.60 9.09 -18.51
CA LYS A 61 -2.45 10.02 -18.58
C LYS A 61 -2.78 11.36 -19.21
N ASP A 62 -3.73 11.39 -20.14
CA ASP A 62 -4.28 12.60 -20.78
C ASP A 62 -5.27 13.38 -19.89
N GLY A 63 -5.65 12.82 -18.74
CA GLY A 63 -6.60 13.40 -17.81
C GLY A 63 -8.05 12.93 -17.99
N GLU A 64 -8.33 12.07 -18.99
CA GLU A 64 -9.64 11.43 -19.10
C GLU A 64 -9.93 10.58 -17.85
N VAL A 65 -11.19 10.60 -17.39
CA VAL A 65 -11.62 9.80 -16.24
C VAL A 65 -12.67 8.79 -16.69
N ILE A 66 -12.32 7.51 -16.57
CA ILE A 66 -13.22 6.40 -16.85
C ILE A 66 -13.80 5.91 -15.53
N GLN A 67 -15.12 5.93 -15.41
CA GLN A 67 -15.84 5.41 -14.25
C GLN A 67 -16.51 4.08 -14.60
N GLY A 68 -16.39 3.09 -13.72
CA GLY A 68 -17.00 1.78 -13.92
C GLY A 68 -16.51 0.72 -12.95
N VAL A 69 -16.89 -0.52 -13.20
CA VAL A 69 -16.47 -1.68 -12.41
C VAL A 69 -15.47 -2.49 -13.22
N ILE A 70 -14.38 -2.92 -12.58
CA ILE A 70 -13.42 -3.84 -13.20
C ILE A 70 -14.05 -5.22 -13.24
N GLU A 71 -14.20 -5.80 -14.44
CA GLU A 71 -14.76 -7.15 -14.62
C GLU A 71 -13.67 -8.20 -14.87
N TRP A 72 -12.52 -7.77 -15.39
CA TRP A 72 -11.42 -8.66 -15.74
C TRP A 72 -10.11 -7.88 -15.81
N TYR A 73 -9.00 -8.56 -15.53
CA TYR A 73 -7.65 -8.01 -15.66
C TYR A 73 -6.72 -9.04 -16.29
N ASP A 74 -5.68 -8.54 -16.96
CA ASP A 74 -4.52 -9.29 -17.39
C ASP A 74 -3.27 -8.46 -17.12
N LYS A 75 -2.10 -8.93 -17.54
CA LYS A 75 -0.82 -8.26 -17.39
C LYS A 75 -0.86 -6.82 -17.87
N ASN A 76 -1.45 -6.56 -19.04
CA ASN A 76 -1.33 -5.27 -19.73
C ASN A 76 -2.60 -4.43 -19.76
N CYS A 77 -3.77 -4.99 -19.45
CA CYS A 77 -5.04 -4.30 -19.62
C CYS A 77 -6.09 -4.69 -18.58
N LEU A 78 -7.14 -3.87 -18.51
CA LEU A 78 -8.31 -4.04 -17.65
C LEU A 78 -9.57 -3.94 -18.50
N LYS A 79 -10.52 -4.85 -18.30
CA LYS A 79 -11.87 -4.71 -18.86
C LYS A 79 -12.75 -4.01 -17.83
N VAL A 80 -13.30 -2.86 -18.21
CA VAL A 80 -14.10 -1.99 -17.35
C VAL A 80 -15.51 -1.91 -17.92
N ASN A 81 -16.50 -2.27 -17.11
CA ASN A 81 -17.91 -2.09 -17.42
C ASN A 81 -18.37 -0.74 -16.89
N ARG A 82 -18.89 0.10 -17.80
CA ARG A 82 -19.31 1.47 -17.49
C ARG A 82 -20.81 1.52 -17.36
N ASP A 83 -21.30 2.30 -16.39
CA ASP A 83 -22.73 2.55 -16.28
C ASP A 83 -23.22 3.38 -17.47
N GLY A 84 -24.29 2.93 -18.13
CA GLY A 84 -24.85 3.59 -19.31
C GLY A 84 -24.00 3.59 -20.58
N GLY A 85 -22.89 2.83 -20.63
CA GLY A 85 -21.98 2.83 -21.78
C GLY A 85 -21.42 1.43 -22.13
N PRO A 86 -20.77 1.29 -23.29
CA PRO A 86 -20.13 0.04 -23.66
C PRO A 86 -18.91 -0.23 -22.76
N ASN A 87 -18.61 -1.52 -22.62
CA ASN A 87 -17.40 -2.01 -21.97
C ASN A 87 -16.15 -1.48 -22.67
N LEU A 88 -15.16 -1.07 -21.88
CA LEU A 88 -13.87 -0.61 -22.37
C LEU A 88 -12.77 -1.59 -22.01
N LEU A 89 -11.82 -1.78 -22.92
CA LEU A 89 -10.55 -2.42 -22.63
C LEU A 89 -9.49 -1.33 -22.48
N VAL A 90 -9.03 -1.12 -21.25
CA VAL A 90 -8.10 -0.04 -20.90
C VAL A 90 -6.70 -0.61 -20.73
N TYR A 91 -5.74 -0.12 -21.51
CA TYR A 91 -4.33 -0.49 -21.34
C TYR A 91 -3.73 0.18 -20.10
N LYS A 92 -3.11 -0.61 -19.23
CA LYS A 92 -2.48 -0.14 -17.99
C LYS A 92 -1.36 0.85 -18.25
N SER A 93 -0.66 0.72 -19.38
CA SER A 93 0.38 1.65 -19.81
C SER A 93 -0.13 3.08 -19.98
N ASN A 94 -1.45 3.29 -20.17
CA ASN A 94 -2.06 4.61 -20.30
C ASN A 94 -2.83 5.07 -19.04
N ILE A 95 -2.85 4.25 -17.98
CA ILE A 95 -3.44 4.62 -16.69
C ILE A 95 -2.42 5.45 -15.92
N LYS A 96 -2.88 6.57 -15.35
CA LYS A 96 -2.09 7.41 -14.43
C LYS A 96 -2.24 6.90 -12.99
N TYR A 97 -3.48 6.74 -12.54
CA TYR A 97 -3.83 6.13 -11.26
C TYR A 97 -5.29 5.68 -11.27
N MET A 98 -5.69 4.92 -10.24
CA MET A 98 -7.07 4.55 -10.00
C MET A 98 -7.42 4.68 -8.52
N HIS A 99 -8.67 4.96 -8.21
CA HIS A 99 -9.20 4.95 -6.85
C HIS A 99 -10.64 4.46 -6.83
N LYS A 100 -11.12 4.10 -5.64
CA LYS A 100 -12.53 3.81 -5.42
C LYS A 100 -13.30 5.13 -5.59
N ALA A 101 -14.41 5.08 -6.33
CA ALA A 101 -15.30 6.22 -6.45
C ALA A 101 -15.97 6.54 -5.10
#